data_AF-A0AAE9UL10-F1
#
_entry.id   AF-A0AAE9UL10-F1
#
_cell.length_a   1.000
_cell.length_b   1.000
_cell.length_c   1.000
_cell.angle_alpha   90.00
_cell.angle_beta   90.00
_cell.angle_gamma   90.00
#
_symmetry.space_group_name_H-M   'P 1'
#
loop_
_entity.id
_entity.type
_entity.pdbx_description
1 polymer ?
#
loop_
_entity_poly.entity_id
_entity_poly.type
_entity_poly.pdbx_seq_one_letter_code
_entity_poly.pdbx_strand_id
1 'polypeptide(L)' 'MRKSFYSWLMTQRNPKSNEPLAILADLVFDDTTFPKHTNDFETISRYLEDQAGFSFNLGEFDQIWEDYLAH' A
#
# COMPACT_ATOMS: atom_id res chain seq x y z
N MET A 1 0.66 -19.06 -4.50
CA MET A 1 -0.18 -17.91 -4.88
C MET A 1 0.32 -16.72 -4.07
N ARG A 2 0.80 -15.66 -4.73
CA ARG A 2 1.27 -14.46 -4.04
C ARG A 2 0.06 -13.79 -3.38
N LYS A 3 0.16 -13.40 -2.11
CA LYS A 3 -0.93 -12.66 -1.42
C LYS A 3 -1.13 -11.31 -2.12
N SER A 4 -2.35 -10.79 -2.12
CA SER A 4 -2.59 -9.43 -2.63
C SER A 4 -1.75 -8.41 -1.86
N PHE A 5 -1.38 -7.31 -2.51
CA PHE A 5 -0.59 -6.25 -1.89
C PHE A 5 -1.26 -5.76 -0.60
N TYR A 6 -2.58 -5.55 -0.64
CA TYR A 6 -3.39 -5.19 0.52
C TYR A 6 -3.20 -6.17 1.68
N SER A 7 -3.30 -7.48 1.42
CA SER A 7 -3.20 -8.50 2.47
C SER A 7 -1.84 -8.52 3.15
N TRP A 8 -0.77 -8.26 2.39
CA TRP A 8 0.58 -8.10 2.94
C TRP A 8 0.73 -6.77 3.68
N LEU A 9 0.24 -5.66 3.10
CA LEU A 9 0.30 -4.33 3.70
C LEU A 9 -0.39 -4.30 5.07
N MET A 10 -1.51 -5.02 5.23
CA MET A 10 -2.21 -5.15 6.52
C MET A 10 -1.36 -5.82 7.62
N THR A 11 -0.40 -6.67 7.28
CA THR A 11 0.50 -7.27 8.29
C THR A 11 1.55 -6.29 8.81
N GLN A 12 1.77 -5.20 8.06
CA GLN A 12 2.76 -4.17 8.38
C GLN A 12 2.18 -2.97 9.13
N ARG A 13 0.87 -3.01 9.43
CA ARG A 13 0.20 -1.97 10.21
C ARG A 13 0.82 -1.85 11.59
N ASN A 14 1.27 -0.65 11.92
CA ASN A 14 1.79 -0.33 13.23
C ASN A 14 1.47 1.13 13.58
N PRO A 15 0.36 1.38 14.30
CA PRO A 15 -0.11 2.74 14.60
C PRO A 15 0.82 3.53 15.54
N LYS A 16 1.89 2.90 16.05
CA LYS A 16 2.93 3.56 16.86
C LYS A 16 4.20 3.86 16.06
N SER A 17 4.27 3.40 14.81
CA SER A 17 5.41 3.61 13.92
C SER A 17 5.15 4.80 13.00
N ASN A 18 6.20 5.60 12.77
CA ASN A 18 6.16 6.68 11.78
C ASN A 18 6.79 6.26 10.45
N GLU A 19 7.02 4.96 10.26
CA GLU A 19 7.53 4.42 9.01
C GLU A 19 6.50 4.61 7.88
N PRO A 20 6.92 5.01 6.67
CA PRO A 20 6.02 5.23 5.54
C PRO A 20 5.15 4.00 5.23
N LEU A 21 5.69 2.80 5.44
CA LEU A 21 4.98 1.53 5.31
C LEU A 21 3.77 1.42 6.25
N ALA A 22 3.95 1.78 7.52
CA ALA A 22 2.89 1.73 8.52
C ALA A 22 1.83 2.80 8.25
N ILE A 23 2.27 3.99 7.84
CA ILE A 23 1.39 5.11 7.45
C ILE A 23 0.54 4.70 6.24
N LEU A 24 1.15 4.18 5.17
CA LEU A 24 0.43 3.71 3.99
C LEU A 24 -0.55 2.60 4.35
N ALA A 25 -0.16 1.68 5.22
CA ALA A 25 -1.02 0.59 5.66
C ALA A 25 -2.26 1.07 6.42
N ASP A 26 -2.13 2.13 7.24
CA ASP A 26 -3.28 2.73 7.92
C ASP A 26 -4.16 3.54 6.94
N LEU A 27 -3.57 4.31 6.02
CA LEU A 27 -4.31 5.06 4.99
C LEU A 27 -5.13 4.12 4.09
N VAL A 28 -4.50 3.03 3.62
CA VAL A 28 -5.15 2.01 2.78
C VAL A 28 -6.19 1.19 3.57
N PHE A 29 -6.01 1.04 4.88
CA PHE A 29 -6.99 0.35 5.72
C PHE A 29 -8.30 1.15 5.84
N ASP A 30 -8.20 2.46 6.02
CA ASP A 30 -9.35 3.37 6.10
C ASP A 30 -10.00 3.59 4.72
N ASP A 31 -9.24 3.35 3.64
CA ASP A 31 -9.73 3.42 2.28
C ASP A 31 -10.53 2.17 1.85
N THR A 32 -11.85 2.31 1.83
CA THR A 32 -12.76 1.24 1.39
C THR A 32 -12.74 0.98 -0.12
N THR A 33 -12.27 1.94 -0.93
CA THR A 33 -12.21 1.86 -2.39
C THR A 33 -10.91 1.25 -2.92
N PHE A 34 -9.91 1.05 -2.05
CA PHE A 34 -8.64 0.46 -2.42
C PHE A 34 -8.79 -0.95 -3.05
N PRO A 35 -8.06 -1.28 -4.13
CA PRO A 35 -8.16 -2.58 -4.79
C PRO A 35 -7.53 -3.71 -3.96
N LYS A 36 -8.32 -4.37 -3.10
CA LYS A 36 -7.83 -5.36 -2.11
C LYS A 36 -7.40 -6.71 -2.70
N HIS A 37 -7.82 -7.01 -3.93
CA HIS A 37 -7.62 -8.30 -4.58
C HIS A 37 -6.59 -8.27 -5.71
N THR A 38 -5.87 -7.17 -5.87
CA THR A 38 -4.79 -7.06 -6.87
C THR A 38 -3.41 -7.15 -6.23
N ASN A 39 -2.46 -7.64 -7.02
CA ASN A 39 -1.02 -7.59 -6.77
C ASN A 39 -0.28 -6.95 -7.95
N ASP A 40 -1.02 -6.28 -8.83
CA ASP A 40 -0.49 -5.60 -10.01
C ASP A 40 0.00 -4.20 -9.63
N PHE A 41 1.24 -3.90 -10.00
CA PHE A 41 1.90 -2.63 -9.68
C PHE A 41 1.18 -1.46 -10.35
N GLU A 42 0.94 -1.56 -11.66
CA GLU A 42 0.32 -0.46 -12.42
C GLU A 42 -1.06 -0.12 -11.88
N THR A 43 -1.85 -1.12 -11.52
CA THR A 43 -3.17 -0.93 -10.92
C THR A 43 -3.08 -0.15 -9.61
N ILE A 44 -2.09 -0.45 -8.75
CA ILE A 44 -1.95 0.18 -7.43
C ILE A 44 -1.31 1.57 -7.56
N SER A 45 -0.25 1.74 -8.36
CA SER A 45 0.37 3.05 -8.59
C SER A 45 -0.66 4.02 -9.19
N ARG A 46 -1.42 3.61 -10.21
CA ARG A 46 -2.48 4.45 -10.79
C ARG A 46 -3.57 4.79 -9.77
N TYR A 47 -3.92 3.85 -8.89
CA TYR A 47 -4.86 4.14 -7.81
C TYR A 47 -4.33 5.21 -6.86
N LEU A 48 -3.07 5.09 -6.43
CA LEU A 48 -2.42 6.05 -5.54
C LEU A 48 -2.22 7.44 -6.19
N GLU A 49 -2.04 7.49 -7.50
CA GLU A 49 -1.87 8.72 -8.28
C GLU A 49 -3.20 9.46 -8.53
N ASP A 50 -4.22 8.74 -9.00
CA ASP A 50 -5.44 9.37 -9.56
C ASP A 50 -6.70 9.18 -8.70
N GLN A 51 -6.75 8.16 -7.84
CA GLN A 51 -8.00 7.72 -7.19
C GLN A 51 -7.96 7.78 -5.66
N ALA A 52 -6.78 7.75 -5.05
CA ALA A 52 -6.63 7.76 -3.61
C ALA A 52 -7.23 9.06 -3.03
N GLY A 53 -8.07 8.90 -2.00
CA GLY A 53 -8.61 10.02 -1.22
C GLY A 53 -7.56 10.69 -0.31
N PHE A 54 -6.31 10.23 -0.37
CA PHE A 54 -5.18 10.71 0.42
C PHE A 54 -3.98 10.96 -0.49
N SER A 55 -3.08 11.84 -0.05
CA SER A 55 -1.80 12.05 -0.73
C SER A 55 -0.71 11.26 -0.01
N PHE A 56 0.08 10.53 -0.78
CA PHE A 56 1.23 9.77 -0.29
C PHE A 56 2.43 9.99 -1.20
N ASN A 57 3.65 9.84 -0.68
CA ASN A 57 4.86 10.00 -1.47
C ASN A 57 5.08 8.74 -2.34
N LEU A 58 5.01 8.89 -3.65
CA LEU A 58 5.20 7.76 -4.58
C LEU A 58 6.62 7.17 -4.50
N GLY A 59 7.64 7.95 -4.14
CA GLY A 59 8.99 7.43 -3.92
C GLY A 59 9.12 6.57 -2.65
N GLU A 60 8.26 6.79 -1.65
CA GLU A 60 8.15 5.89 -0.49
C GLU A 60 7.33 4.64 -0.85
N PHE A 61 6.32 4.80 -1.71
CA PHE A 61 5.54 3.68 -2.22
C PHE A 61 6.41 2.72 -3.05
N ASP A 62 7.30 3.22 -3.90
CA ASP A 62 8.23 2.40 -4.68
C ASP A 62 9.09 1.50 -3.76
N GLN A 63 9.62 2.05 -2.67
CA GLN A 63 10.38 1.28 -1.67
C GLN A 63 9.51 0.22 -0.99
N ILE A 64 8.28 0.57 -0.59
CA ILE A 64 7.32 -0.37 0.00
C ILE A 64 6.96 -1.49 -0.99
N TRP A 65 6.88 -1.17 -2.28
CA TRP A 65 6.63 -2.14 -3.32
C TRP A 65 7.79 -3.11 -3.49
N GLU A 66 9.03 -2.64 -3.46
CA GLU A 66 10.22 -3.51 -3.46
C GLU A 66 10.23 -4.45 -2.25
N ASP A 67 9.88 -3.96 -1.06
CA ASP A 67 9.75 -4.79 0.15
C ASP A 67 8.67 -5.87 -0.01
N TYR A 68 7.53 -5.54 -0.61
CA TYR A 68 6.50 -6.52 -0.98
C TYR A 68 7.02 -7.53 -2.02
N LEU A 69 7.86 -7.08 -2.96
CA LEU A 69 8.45 -7.94 -3.97
C LEU A 69 9.48 -8.92 -3.40
N ALA A 70 10.19 -8.51 -2.34
CA ALA A 70 11.19 -9.31 -1.64
C ALA A 70 10.60 -10.32 -0.64
N HIS A 71 9.31 -10.16 -0.28
CA HIS A 71 8.57 -11.01 0.66
C HIS A 71 7.75 -12.11 -0.03
#